data_AF-A0AAJ1JSD2-F1
#
_entry.id   AF-A0AAJ1JSD2-F1
#
_cell.length_a   1.000
_cell.length_b   1.000
_cell.length_c   1.000
_cell.angle_alpha   90.00
_cell.angle_beta   90.00
_cell.angle_gamma   90.00
#
_symmetry.space_group_name_H-M   'P 1'
#
loop_
_entity.id
_entity.type
_entity.pdbx_description
1 polymer ?
#
loop_
_entity_poly.entity_id
_entity_poly.type
_entity_poly.pdbx_seq_one_letter_code
_entity_poly.pdbx_strand_id
1 'polypeptide(L)'
;MEKFEFNMGTFVTTTEEQDTDLCPQTQSELMSMRPLYPELAHWSKFAFFVAWGAYSQDIYAISWVDWMTGHRDEGFLAYCYVSQRWPAFDFGGTGLYDEDIQELAAQHPWNCSPLPPAPGWLPAAYKL
;
A
#
# COMPACT_ATOMS: atom_id res chain seq x y z
N MET A 1 0.64 -15.02 18.84
CA MET A 1 1.26 -13.74 18.42
C MET A 1 0.36 -13.15 17.37
N GLU A 2 -0.19 -11.97 17.62
CA GLU A 2 -0.95 -11.26 16.59
C GLU A 2 0.02 -10.76 15.53
N LYS A 3 -0.25 -11.17 14.29
CA LYS A 3 0.45 -10.72 13.09
C LYS A 3 -0.16 -9.38 12.68
N PHE A 4 0.61 -8.49 12.05
CA PHE A 4 0.04 -7.26 11.51
C PHE A 4 -1.07 -7.58 10.51
N GLU A 5 -2.24 -6.97 10.71
CA GLU A 5 -3.37 -7.10 9.79
C GLU A 5 -3.54 -5.79 9.01
N PHE A 6 -3.45 -5.90 7.68
CA PHE A 6 -3.65 -4.78 6.78
C PHE A 6 -5.13 -4.37 6.75
N ASN A 7 -5.42 -3.11 7.04
CA ASN A 7 -6.78 -2.60 7.13
C ASN A 7 -7.09 -1.70 5.93
N MET A 8 -8.02 -2.13 5.07
CA MET A 8 -8.47 -1.32 3.93
C MET A 8 -9.09 0.02 4.34
N GLY A 9 -9.61 0.11 5.58
CA GLY A 9 -10.15 1.32 6.18
C GLY A 9 -9.14 2.47 6.31
N THR A 10 -7.84 2.18 6.14
CA THR A 10 -6.79 3.20 6.00
C THR A 10 -6.96 4.03 4.72
N PHE A 11 -7.49 3.43 3.65
CA PHE A 11 -7.55 4.06 2.32
C PHE A 11 -8.97 4.46 1.91
N VAL A 12 -9.98 3.74 2.37
CA VAL A 12 -11.37 3.95 1.95
C VAL A 12 -12.33 3.77 3.12
N THR A 13 -13.37 4.60 3.17
CA THR A 13 -14.44 4.50 4.18
C THR A 13 -15.65 3.70 3.71
N THR A 14 -15.81 3.50 2.40
CA THR A 14 -16.93 2.78 1.75
C THR A 14 -16.45 2.10 0.46
N THR A 15 -16.98 0.92 0.13
CA THR A 15 -16.45 0.09 -0.98
C THR A 15 -17.47 -0.58 -1.91
N GLU A 16 -18.71 -0.86 -1.48
CA GLU A 16 -19.64 -1.73 -2.24
C GLU A 16 -20.08 -1.14 -3.59
N GLU A 17 -20.56 0.10 -3.62
CA GLU A 17 -20.98 0.78 -4.85
C GLU A 17 -19.77 1.08 -5.75
N GLN A 18 -18.62 1.39 -5.14
CA GLN A 18 -17.42 1.75 -5.89
C GLN A 18 -16.76 0.55 -6.58
N ASP A 19 -16.86 -0.65 -6.01
CA ASP A 19 -16.37 -1.87 -6.66
C ASP A 19 -17.09 -2.13 -8.00
N THR A 20 -18.37 -1.73 -8.12
CA THR A 20 -19.18 -1.92 -9.34
C THR A 20 -18.97 -0.85 -10.41
N ASP A 21 -18.49 0.33 -10.02
CA ASP A 21 -18.32 1.48 -10.91
C ASP A 21 -16.96 1.54 -11.62
N LEU A 22 -16.01 0.67 -11.25
CA LEU A 22 -14.71 0.59 -11.90
C LEU A 22 -14.85 0.19 -13.37
N CYS A 23 -14.13 0.88 -14.27
CA CYS A 23 -14.18 0.57 -15.69
C CYS A 23 -13.62 -0.84 -15.99
N PRO A 24 -14.03 -1.49 -17.10
CA PRO A 24 -13.64 -2.87 -17.39
C PRO A 24 -12.13 -3.09 -17.46
N GLN A 25 -11.37 -2.10 -17.93
CA GLN A 25 -9.91 -2.16 -17.99
C GLN A 25 -9.30 -2.25 -16.58
N THR A 26 -9.67 -1.34 -15.69
CA THR A 26 -9.22 -1.34 -14.30
C THR A 26 -9.61 -2.64 -13.59
N GLN A 27 -10.82 -3.15 -13.82
CA GLN A 27 -11.22 -4.43 -13.25
C GLN A 27 -10.30 -5.58 -13.72
N SER A 28 -9.91 -5.61 -14.99
CA SER A 28 -9.00 -6.63 -15.54
C SER A 28 -7.59 -6.55 -14.93
N GLU A 29 -7.06 -5.35 -14.76
CA GLU A 29 -5.76 -5.12 -14.10
C GLU A 29 -5.79 -5.60 -12.65
N LEU A 30 -6.81 -5.20 -11.88
CA LEU A 30 -6.96 -5.62 -10.48
C LEU A 30 -7.12 -7.13 -10.31
N MET A 31 -7.82 -7.80 -11.24
CA MET A 31 -7.94 -9.26 -11.25
C MET A 31 -6.59 -9.96 -11.44
N SER A 32 -5.63 -9.31 -12.10
CA SER A 32 -4.28 -9.84 -12.32
C SER A 32 -3.36 -9.55 -11.13
N MET A 33 -3.52 -8.38 -10.52
CA MET A 33 -2.68 -7.92 -9.40
C MET A 33 -3.05 -8.54 -8.07
N ARG A 34 -4.34 -8.56 -7.70
CA ARG A 34 -4.79 -8.98 -6.37
C ARG A 34 -4.30 -10.37 -5.93
N PRO A 35 -4.26 -11.40 -6.80
CA PRO A 35 -3.71 -12.70 -6.44
C PRO A 35 -2.25 -12.67 -5.98
N LEU A 36 -1.49 -11.63 -6.35
CA LEU A 36 -0.09 -11.44 -5.96
C LEU A 36 0.06 -10.97 -4.50
N TYR A 37 -1.01 -10.47 -3.88
CA TYR A 37 -1.02 -9.89 -2.53
C TYR A 37 -2.02 -10.62 -1.61
N PRO A 38 -1.75 -11.89 -1.23
CA PRO A 38 -2.62 -12.65 -0.31
C PRO A 38 -2.82 -11.96 1.05
N GLU A 39 -1.88 -11.11 1.48
CA GLU A 39 -1.99 -10.27 2.68
C GLU A 39 -3.17 -9.28 2.64
N LEU A 40 -3.66 -8.96 1.43
CA LEU A 40 -4.76 -8.04 1.16
C LEU A 40 -5.98 -8.77 0.58
N ALA A 41 -6.05 -10.10 0.69
CA ALA A 41 -7.11 -10.89 0.05
C ALA A 41 -8.53 -10.49 0.51
N HIS A 42 -8.66 -10.02 1.75
CA HIS A 42 -9.90 -9.53 2.35
C HIS A 42 -10.28 -8.10 1.92
N TRP A 43 -9.42 -7.38 1.21
CA TRP A 43 -9.73 -6.03 0.74
C TRP A 43 -10.72 -6.05 -0.42
N SER A 44 -11.53 -4.99 -0.56
CA SER A 44 -12.36 -4.79 -1.76
C SER A 44 -11.49 -4.45 -2.98
N LYS A 45 -12.07 -4.52 -4.18
CA LYS A 45 -11.33 -4.13 -5.41
C LYS A 45 -11.01 -2.64 -5.39
N PHE A 46 -11.97 -1.84 -4.97
CA PHE A 46 -11.86 -0.39 -4.84
C PHE A 46 -10.82 0.01 -3.80
N ALA A 47 -10.79 -0.64 -2.63
CA ALA A 47 -9.75 -0.39 -1.63
C ALA A 47 -8.35 -0.62 -2.20
N PHE A 48 -8.15 -1.76 -2.88
CA PHE A 48 -6.87 -2.08 -3.52
C PHE A 48 -6.53 -1.06 -4.61
N PHE A 49 -7.50 -0.68 -5.44
CA PHE A 49 -7.35 0.33 -6.49
C PHE A 49 -6.90 1.68 -5.92
N VAL A 50 -7.58 2.19 -4.89
CA VAL A 50 -7.25 3.46 -4.25
C VAL A 50 -5.86 3.41 -3.63
N ALA A 51 -5.55 2.34 -2.90
CA ALA A 51 -4.24 2.17 -2.28
C ALA A 51 -3.11 2.08 -3.34
N TRP A 52 -3.31 1.35 -4.43
CA TRP A 52 -2.33 1.25 -5.51
C TRP A 52 -2.14 2.57 -6.26
N GLY A 53 -3.22 3.32 -6.46
CA GLY A 53 -3.15 4.67 -7.05
C GLY A 53 -2.39 5.63 -6.16
N ALA A 54 -2.66 5.62 -4.86
CA ALA A 54 -1.94 6.43 -3.88
C ALA A 54 -0.44 6.05 -3.84
N TYR A 55 -0.13 4.75 -3.82
CA TYR A 55 1.24 4.24 -3.93
C TYR A 55 1.93 4.72 -5.21
N SER A 56 1.26 4.62 -6.36
CA SER A 56 1.76 5.08 -7.66
C SER A 56 2.14 6.56 -7.64
N GLN A 57 1.31 7.38 -7.01
CA GLN A 57 1.53 8.82 -6.91
C GLN A 57 2.63 9.16 -5.90
N ASP A 58 2.59 8.57 -4.72
CA ASP A 58 3.51 8.90 -3.63
C ASP A 58 4.94 8.44 -3.89
N ILE A 59 5.08 7.24 -4.44
CA ILE A 59 6.38 6.57 -4.58
C ILE A 59 6.97 6.76 -5.97
N TYR A 60 6.15 6.86 -7.01
CA TYR A 60 6.63 7.00 -8.40
C TYR A 60 6.27 8.34 -9.05
N ALA A 61 5.52 9.22 -8.37
CA ALA A 61 5.07 10.50 -8.91
C ALA A 61 4.30 10.37 -10.24
N ILE A 62 3.55 9.28 -10.42
CA ILE A 62 2.71 9.02 -11.59
C ILE A 62 1.27 8.67 -11.21
N SER A 63 0.34 8.76 -12.16
CA SER A 63 -1.08 8.49 -11.93
C SER A 63 -1.40 7.01 -11.71
N TRP A 64 -0.61 6.10 -12.29
CA TRP A 64 -0.82 4.65 -12.19
C TRP A 64 0.42 3.91 -12.66
N VAL A 65 0.96 3.01 -11.84
CA VAL A 65 2.10 2.16 -12.22
C VAL A 65 1.60 0.93 -12.99
N ASP A 66 1.31 1.12 -14.28
CA ASP A 66 0.77 0.06 -15.14
C ASP A 66 1.77 -1.08 -15.41
N TRP A 67 3.07 -0.77 -15.51
CA TRP A 67 4.13 -1.74 -15.81
C TRP A 67 4.40 -2.74 -14.68
N MET A 68 3.91 -2.49 -13.46
CA MET A 68 4.02 -3.42 -12.33
C MET A 68 2.76 -4.26 -12.10
N THR A 69 1.69 -4.07 -12.88
CA THR A 69 0.43 -4.80 -12.69
C THR A 69 0.54 -6.32 -12.89
N GLY A 70 1.58 -6.78 -13.59
CA GLY A 70 1.87 -8.21 -13.80
C GLY A 70 2.86 -8.83 -12.80
N HIS A 71 3.41 -8.06 -11.86
CA HIS A 71 4.45 -8.49 -10.94
C HIS A 71 4.15 -8.09 -9.50
N ARG A 72 4.62 -8.90 -8.55
CA ARG A 72 4.51 -8.58 -7.12
C ARG A 72 5.58 -7.55 -6.77
N ASP A 73 5.15 -6.43 -6.21
CA ASP A 73 6.02 -5.39 -5.68
C ASP A 73 5.81 -5.30 -4.16
N GLU A 74 6.81 -5.75 -3.41
CA GLU A 74 6.75 -5.71 -1.94
C GLU A 74 6.73 -4.26 -1.41
N GLY A 75 7.20 -3.29 -2.19
CA GLY A 75 7.12 -1.87 -1.88
C GLY A 75 5.67 -1.41 -1.64
N PHE A 76 4.71 -1.98 -2.37
CA PHE A 76 3.30 -1.69 -2.14
C PHE A 76 2.80 -2.13 -0.75
N LEU A 77 3.25 -3.29 -0.26
CA LEU A 77 2.92 -3.74 1.10
C LEU A 77 3.61 -2.89 2.16
N ALA A 78 4.86 -2.48 1.92
CA ALA A 78 5.57 -1.56 2.81
C ALA A 78 4.90 -0.19 2.86
N TYR A 79 4.44 0.35 1.74
CA TYR A 79 3.65 1.56 1.67
C TYR A 79 2.36 1.43 2.49
N CYS A 80 1.56 0.37 2.24
CA CYS A 80 0.35 0.10 3.03
C CYS A 80 0.63 0.01 4.53
N TYR A 81 1.73 -0.64 4.90
CA TYR A 81 2.17 -0.77 6.28
C TYR A 81 2.50 0.59 6.92
N VAL A 82 3.25 1.46 6.23
CA VAL A 82 3.61 2.79 6.72
C VAL A 82 2.37 3.65 6.86
N SER A 83 1.51 3.71 5.83
CA SER A 83 0.29 4.53 5.83
C SER A 83 -0.67 4.13 6.97
N GLN A 84 -0.72 2.85 7.33
CA GLN A 84 -1.53 2.39 8.45
C GLN A 84 -0.87 2.63 9.82
N ARG A 85 0.46 2.49 9.93
CA ARG A 85 1.17 2.67 11.21
C ARG A 85 1.38 4.13 11.60
N TRP A 86 1.56 5.01 10.62
CA TRP A 86 1.80 6.44 10.84
C TRP A 86 0.90 7.26 9.92
N PRO A 87 -0.42 7.28 10.16
CA PRO A 87 -1.40 7.91 9.26
C PRO A 87 -1.25 9.44 9.14
N ALA A 88 -0.47 10.07 10.02
CA ALA A 88 -0.16 11.50 9.94
C ALA A 88 1.01 11.81 9.00
N PHE A 89 1.79 10.80 8.58
CA PHE A 89 2.90 10.98 7.67
C PHE A 89 2.41 11.09 6.23
N ASP A 90 2.82 12.16 5.55
CA ASP A 90 2.55 12.40 4.14
C ASP A 90 3.84 12.18 3.34
N PHE A 91 3.78 11.29 2.34
CA PHE A 91 4.87 11.01 1.42
C PHE A 91 5.10 12.17 0.42
N GLY A 92 4.12 13.06 0.27
CA GLY A 92 4.24 14.30 -0.48
C GLY A 92 4.17 14.15 -2.00
N GLY A 93 3.95 12.95 -2.56
CA GLY A 93 3.83 12.77 -4.01
C GLY A 93 5.12 13.02 -4.80
N THR A 94 6.28 13.10 -4.15
CA THR A 94 7.53 13.54 -4.79
C THR A 94 8.39 12.40 -5.33
N GLY A 95 8.03 11.14 -5.08
CA GLY A 95 8.82 9.96 -5.44
C GLY A 95 10.17 9.84 -4.70
N LEU A 96 10.32 10.55 -3.58
CA LEU A 96 11.59 10.59 -2.82
C LEU A 96 11.81 9.36 -1.95
N TYR A 97 10.75 8.59 -1.68
CA TYR A 97 10.77 7.48 -0.71
C TYR A 97 10.82 6.09 -1.37
N ASP A 98 11.07 5.98 -2.69
CA ASP A 98 11.14 4.68 -3.37
C ASP A 98 12.19 3.76 -2.75
N GLU A 99 13.44 4.22 -2.65
CA GLU A 99 14.52 3.43 -2.02
C GLU A 99 14.18 3.08 -0.56
N ASP A 100 13.73 4.05 0.23
CA ASP A 100 13.35 3.87 1.63
C ASP A 100 12.22 2.84 1.83
N ILE A 101 11.25 2.81 0.91
CA ILE A 101 10.12 1.88 0.92
C ILE A 101 10.55 0.48 0.49
N GLN A 102 11.40 0.37 -0.54
CA GLN A 102 11.94 -0.92 -0.99
C GLN A 102 12.85 -1.56 0.06
N GLU A 103 13.69 -0.76 0.75
CA GLU A 103 14.50 -1.24 1.86
C GLU A 103 13.65 -1.72 3.04
N LEU A 104 12.53 -1.03 3.34
CA LEU A 104 11.59 -1.47 4.35
C LEU A 104 10.87 -2.75 3.94
N ALA A 105 10.48 -2.85 2.66
CA ALA A 105 9.80 -4.00 2.09
C ALA A 105 10.62 -5.29 2.23
N ALA A 106 11.93 -5.22 1.95
CA ALA A 106 12.85 -6.34 2.07
C ALA A 106 12.94 -6.92 3.50
N GLN A 107 12.57 -6.13 4.52
CA GLN A 107 12.56 -6.56 5.92
C GLN A 107 11.26 -7.26 6.32
N HIS A 108 10.19 -7.14 5.51
CA HIS A 108 8.85 -7.64 5.79
C HIS A 108 8.36 -7.37 7.24
N PRO A 109 8.38 -6.11 7.70
CA PRO A 109 8.14 -5.75 9.11
C PRO A 109 6.75 -6.18 9.62
N TRP A 110 5.77 -6.32 8.73
CA TRP A 110 4.43 -6.81 9.03
C TRP A 110 4.38 -8.29 9.46
N ASN A 111 5.44 -9.06 9.22
CA ASN A 111 5.58 -10.45 9.68
C ASN A 111 6.24 -10.56 11.06
N CYS A 112 6.77 -9.47 11.62
CA CYS A 112 7.45 -9.47 12.92
C CYS A 112 6.47 -9.41 14.09
N SER A 113 6.84 -10.00 15.22
CA SER A 113 6.15 -9.79 16.48
C SER A 113 7.18 -9.84 17.63
N PRO A 114 7.35 -8.75 18.41
CA PRO A 114 6.63 -7.47 18.27
C PRO A 114 6.94 -6.75 16.95
N LEU A 115 6.04 -5.83 16.55
CA LEU A 115 6.28 -4.99 15.38
C LEU A 115 7.53 -4.13 15.61
N PRO A 116 8.40 -3.94 14.59
CA PRO A 116 9.60 -3.13 14.74
C PRO A 116 9.25 -1.66 15.04
N PRO A 117 10.21 -0.84 15.51
CA PRO A 117 10.00 0.60 15.66
C PRO A 117 9.80 1.31 14.31
N ALA A 118 9.59 2.62 14.35
CA ALA A 118 9.51 3.44 13.16
C ALA A 118 10.83 3.46 12.36
N PRO A 119 10.79 3.34 11.02
CA PRO A 119 11.95 3.50 10.16
C PRO A 119 12.78 4.75 10.47
N GLY A 120 14.09 4.68 10.20
CA GLY A 120 15.02 5.78 10.44
C GLY A 120 14.65 7.05 9.69
N TRP A 121 14.26 6.90 8.42
CA TRP A 121 13.92 7.96 7.48
C TRP A 121 12.61 8.70 7.79
N LEU A 122 11.69 8.10 8.57
CA LEU A 122 10.50 8.82 9.01
C LEU A 122 10.91 10.06 9.83
N PRO A 123 10.34 11.24 9.58
CA PRO A 123 10.63 12.40 10.42
C PRO A 123 10.19 12.16 11.87
N ALA A 124 10.97 12.66 12.84
CA ALA A 124 10.72 12.44 14.27
C ALA A 124 9.33 12.88 14.74
N ALA A 125 8.74 13.88 14.08
CA ALA A 125 7.39 14.38 14.36
C ALA A 125 6.29 13.32 14.17
N TYR A 126 6.55 12.27 13.39
CA TYR A 126 5.59 11.21 13.08
C TYR A 126 5.85 9.89 13.80
N LYS A 127 6.91 9.79 14.63
CA LYS A 127 7.28 8.53 15.33
C LYS A 127 6.56 8.29 16.66
N LEU A 128 5.47 9.03 16.91
CA LEU A 128 4.73 8.99 18.17
C LEU A 128 3.87 7.73 18.32
#